data_AF-A0AAE4RFG3-F1
#
_entry.id   AF-A0AAE4RFG3-F1
#
_cell.length_a   1.000
_cell.length_b   1.000
_cell.length_c   1.000
_cell.angle_alpha   90.00
_cell.angle_beta   90.00
_cell.angle_gamma   90.00
#
_symmetry.space_group_name_H-M   'P 1'
#
loop_
_entity.id
_entity.type
_entity.pdbx_description
1 polymer ?
#
loop_
_entity_poly.entity_id
_entity_poly.type
_entity_poly.pdbx_seq_one_letter_code
_entity_poly.pdbx_strand_id
1 'polypeptide(L)'
;MTTLRQHIEDLDVDGWAALTKRAAQAAVDAAARRDQVPPAELVAIAAMSERELVEHRNRSGQPPKQLSPVMQLVEADHLRAVAEQYAREAQQAERDAQAAAQMARNEAEESARAAEDARERARTAKAQTARQASEHVAEMRRAQQDLDDVRAELERVRAEAATELAAAHEQIRAANERADERAAERIEERTTAQQALEEVRSELERVRADARAEVAAATEQARAANERAEQRMSERANERRTAQQDLEELRGELERVRALAAAEVAAARGQADGEVSTARAALARARAEADDAIARAREQTEQIRAECAAEVEAAREHAEQALASLHAAQSEAARARAQAANVPDRPAGQLLSLPIPAAEIRGQASHVEDVLASARDLDLALERALGSDATPLDADTVGALVATVQHQADDFSERLRGLATQGTDAARDYVDAATRAYGGLLARVAAATQQLAREDHSDSAVIEQVTAMLDTHPWRRAR
;
A
#
# COMPACT_ATOMS: atom_id res chain seq x y z
N MET A 1 67.07 -169.82 99.34
CA MET A 1 65.82 -170.26 98.68
C MET A 1 66.04 -170.38 97.17
N THR A 2 67.18 -170.94 96.73
CA THR A 2 67.70 -170.71 95.38
C THR A 2 67.75 -171.98 94.54
N THR A 3 68.11 -173.13 95.12
CA THR A 3 68.26 -174.38 94.36
C THR A 3 66.93 -174.98 93.89
N LEU A 4 65.85 -174.86 94.67
CA LEU A 4 64.56 -175.47 94.34
C LEU A 4 63.78 -174.66 93.26
N ARG A 5 64.00 -173.34 93.18
CA ARG A 5 63.31 -172.47 92.22
C ARG A 5 63.98 -172.50 90.84
N GLN A 6 65.32 -172.58 90.81
CA GLN A 6 66.07 -172.83 89.57
C GLN A 6 65.75 -174.20 88.96
N HIS A 7 65.62 -175.26 89.75
CA HIS A 7 65.23 -176.58 89.22
C HIS A 7 63.80 -176.61 88.63
N ILE A 8 62.88 -175.78 89.14
CA ILE A 8 61.53 -175.64 88.57
C ILE A 8 61.54 -174.82 87.28
N GLU A 9 62.48 -173.87 87.14
CA GLU A 9 62.69 -173.06 85.94
C GLU A 9 63.37 -173.84 84.80
N ASP A 10 64.18 -174.85 85.12
CA ASP A 10 64.88 -175.71 84.15
C ASP A 10 64.07 -176.94 83.68
N LEU A 11 62.92 -177.23 84.29
CA LEU A 11 62.01 -178.32 83.85
C LEU A 11 61.41 -178.00 82.48
N ASP A 12 61.43 -178.99 81.59
CA ASP A 12 60.74 -178.91 80.30
C ASP A 12 59.21 -178.83 80.51
N VAL A 13 58.51 -178.33 79.49
CA VAL A 13 57.09 -177.96 79.61
C VAL A 13 56.21 -179.17 79.94
N ASP A 14 56.54 -180.35 79.37
CA ASP A 14 55.84 -181.60 79.65
C ASP A 14 56.17 -182.14 81.05
N GLY A 15 57.44 -182.09 81.47
CA GLY A 15 57.86 -182.49 82.82
C GLY A 15 57.28 -181.60 83.92
N TRP A 16 57.13 -180.29 83.67
CA TRP A 16 56.41 -179.40 84.58
C TRP A 16 54.93 -179.77 84.72
N ALA A 17 54.25 -180.05 83.61
CA ALA A 17 52.83 -180.41 83.62
C ALA A 17 52.58 -181.72 84.39
N ALA A 18 53.42 -182.73 84.17
CA ALA A 18 53.36 -184.01 84.88
C ALA A 18 53.64 -183.84 86.38
N LEU A 19 54.68 -183.10 86.76
CA LEU A 19 55.02 -182.85 88.17
C LEU A 19 53.89 -182.09 88.88
N THR A 20 53.36 -181.05 88.22
CA THR A 20 52.30 -180.18 88.77
C THR A 20 51.01 -180.95 88.97
N LYS A 21 50.62 -181.78 87.99
CA LYS A 21 49.43 -182.64 88.12
C LYS A 21 49.60 -183.66 89.24
N ARG A 22 50.75 -184.34 89.30
CA ARG A 22 51.01 -185.37 90.32
C ARG A 22 51.04 -184.78 91.72
N ALA A 23 51.64 -183.60 91.88
CA ALA A 23 51.65 -182.88 93.15
C ALA A 23 50.23 -182.43 93.56
N ALA A 24 49.43 -181.93 92.61
CA ALA A 24 48.05 -181.52 92.87
C ALA A 24 47.15 -182.71 93.22
N GLN A 25 47.23 -183.83 92.50
CA GLN A 25 46.50 -185.06 92.83
C GLN A 25 46.90 -185.62 94.19
N ALA A 26 48.20 -185.69 94.48
CA ALA A 26 48.69 -186.13 95.79
C ALA A 26 48.20 -185.23 96.93
N ALA A 27 48.14 -183.91 96.70
CA ALA A 27 47.61 -182.96 97.68
C ALA A 27 46.10 -183.12 97.88
N VAL A 28 45.32 -183.32 96.82
CA VAL A 28 43.86 -183.56 96.88
C VAL A 28 43.55 -184.88 97.57
N ASP A 29 44.26 -185.96 97.25
CA ASP A 29 44.11 -187.28 97.90
C ASP A 29 44.51 -187.25 99.37
N ALA A 30 45.53 -186.47 99.72
CA ALA A 30 45.96 -186.28 101.10
C ALA A 30 44.92 -185.48 101.92
N ALA A 31 44.28 -184.48 101.31
CA ALA A 31 43.20 -183.71 101.94
C ALA A 31 41.95 -184.56 102.14
N ALA A 32 41.55 -185.36 101.14
CA ALA A 32 40.42 -186.28 101.22
C ALA A 32 40.60 -187.35 102.33
N ARG A 33 41.83 -187.87 102.51
CA ARG A 33 42.14 -188.84 103.60
C ARG A 33 42.06 -188.25 105.01
N ARG A 34 42.10 -186.92 105.14
CA ARG A 34 42.12 -186.23 106.44
C ARG A 34 40.80 -185.55 106.76
N ASP A 35 39.71 -185.85 106.03
CA ASP A 35 38.42 -185.15 106.10
C ASP A 35 38.56 -183.61 105.99
N GLN A 36 39.51 -183.15 105.17
CA GLN A 36 39.72 -181.73 104.88
C GLN A 36 39.30 -181.43 103.44
N VAL A 37 38.60 -180.31 103.23
CA VAL A 37 38.21 -179.86 101.89
C VAL A 37 39.45 -179.32 101.17
N PRO A 38 39.90 -179.92 100.04
CA PRO A 38 41.06 -179.43 99.30
C PRO A 38 40.79 -178.06 98.65
N PRO A 39 41.79 -177.16 98.55
CA PRO A 39 41.66 -175.86 97.89
C PRO A 39 41.20 -175.99 96.42
N ALA A 40 40.22 -175.17 96.02
CA ALA A 40 39.56 -175.28 94.71
C ALA A 40 40.52 -175.19 93.52
N GLU A 41 41.59 -174.40 93.62
CA GLU A 41 42.61 -174.25 92.58
C GLU A 41 43.42 -175.54 92.39
N LEU A 42 43.78 -176.23 93.47
CA LEU A 42 44.47 -177.52 93.41
C LEU A 42 43.54 -178.63 92.91
N VAL A 43 42.26 -178.59 93.26
CA VAL A 43 41.24 -179.51 92.71
C VAL A 43 41.09 -179.31 91.21
N ALA A 44 41.04 -178.06 90.73
CA ALA A 44 40.98 -177.76 89.31
C ALA A 44 42.23 -178.26 88.56
N ILE A 45 43.42 -177.99 89.08
CA ILE A 45 44.70 -178.44 88.48
C ILE A 45 44.82 -179.97 88.49
N ALA A 46 44.37 -180.63 89.57
CA ALA A 46 44.37 -182.09 89.65
C ALA A 46 43.40 -182.75 88.66
N ALA A 47 42.29 -182.09 88.35
CA ALA A 47 41.30 -182.53 87.37
C ALA A 47 41.72 -182.28 85.92
N MET A 48 42.63 -181.32 85.67
CA MET A 48 43.15 -181.03 84.33
C MET A 48 44.04 -182.16 83.79
N SER A 49 44.00 -182.37 82.48
CA SER A 49 44.97 -183.19 81.76
C SER A 49 46.33 -182.48 81.69
N GLU A 50 47.43 -183.24 81.58
CA GLU A 50 48.76 -182.65 81.42
C GLU A 50 48.82 -181.75 80.17
N ARG A 51 48.10 -182.12 79.09
CA ARG A 51 47.94 -181.28 77.90
C ARG A 51 47.26 -179.95 78.19
N GLU A 52 46.21 -179.93 79.00
CA GLU A 52 45.54 -178.69 79.41
C GLU A 52 46.45 -177.82 80.28
N LEU A 53 47.30 -178.42 81.11
CA LEU A 53 48.31 -177.67 81.89
C LEU A 53 49.40 -177.08 81.01
N VAL A 54 49.86 -177.79 79.98
CA VAL A 54 50.79 -177.27 78.96
C VAL A 54 50.14 -176.12 78.19
N GLU A 55 48.90 -176.29 77.74
CA GLU A 55 48.16 -175.22 77.05
C GLU A 55 47.97 -174.00 77.94
N HIS A 56 47.63 -174.19 79.21
CA HIS A 56 47.51 -173.10 80.17
C HIS A 56 48.84 -172.36 80.31
N ARG A 57 49.97 -173.08 80.41
CA ARG A 57 51.29 -172.46 80.51
C ARG A 57 51.68 -171.70 79.22
N ASN A 58 51.34 -172.22 78.05
CA ASN A 58 51.62 -171.56 76.77
C ASN A 58 50.78 -170.30 76.57
N ARG A 59 49.51 -170.29 77.00
CA ARG A 59 48.64 -169.10 76.92
C ARG A 59 49.09 -167.96 77.84
N SER A 60 49.72 -168.28 78.97
CA SER A 60 50.16 -167.29 79.96
C SER A 60 51.55 -166.69 79.70
N GLY A 61 52.28 -167.16 78.66
CA GLY A 61 53.61 -166.67 78.30
C GLY A 61 54.72 -167.11 79.27
N GLN A 62 55.95 -167.29 78.77
CA GLN A 62 57.12 -167.49 79.64
C GLN A 62 57.45 -166.17 80.36
N PRO A 63 57.78 -166.18 81.67
CA PRO A 63 58.29 -164.99 82.33
C PRO A 63 59.62 -164.56 81.67
N PRO A 64 59.84 -163.25 81.42
CA PRO A 64 61.06 -162.77 80.78
C PRO A 64 62.28 -163.14 81.63
N LYS A 65 63.31 -163.71 80.99
CA LYS A 65 64.61 -164.00 81.63
C LYS A 65 65.20 -162.69 82.14
N GLN A 66 65.52 -162.63 83.43
CA GLN A 66 66.14 -161.44 84.00
C GLN A 66 67.52 -161.20 83.34
N LEU A 67 67.64 -160.08 82.62
CA LEU A 67 68.89 -159.61 82.00
C LEU A 67 69.91 -159.23 83.07
N SER A 68 71.19 -159.49 82.81
CA SER A 68 72.31 -159.14 83.70
C SER A 68 72.33 -157.63 84.03
N PRO A 69 72.72 -157.21 85.26
CA PRO A 69 72.73 -155.81 85.69
C PRO A 69 73.45 -154.82 84.76
N VAL A 70 74.46 -155.27 84.00
CA VAL A 70 75.18 -154.43 83.03
C VAL A 70 74.32 -154.12 81.80
N MET A 71 73.49 -155.06 81.35
CA MET A 71 72.59 -154.84 80.22
C MET A 71 71.46 -153.86 80.56
N GLN A 72 70.98 -153.85 81.81
CA GLN A 72 69.97 -152.88 82.26
C GLN A 72 70.49 -151.44 82.23
N LEU A 73 71.78 -151.21 82.53
CA LEU A 73 72.39 -149.88 82.45
C LEU A 73 72.49 -149.40 80.99
N VAL A 74 72.90 -150.29 80.08
CA VAL A 74 72.99 -149.99 78.65
C VAL A 74 71.61 -149.70 78.05
N GLU A 75 70.60 -150.47 78.44
CA GLU A 75 69.21 -150.24 78.03
C GLU A 75 68.67 -148.92 78.56
N ALA A 76 68.95 -148.57 79.83
CA ALA A 76 68.57 -147.28 80.40
C ALA A 76 69.26 -146.10 79.70
N ASP A 77 70.54 -146.22 79.35
CA ASP A 77 71.28 -145.18 78.61
C ASP A 77 70.78 -145.04 77.16
N HIS A 78 70.44 -146.14 76.50
CA HIS A 78 69.83 -146.11 75.17
C HIS A 78 68.45 -145.42 75.20
N LEU A 79 67.60 -145.76 76.18
CA LEU A 79 66.30 -145.11 76.36
C LEU A 79 66.44 -143.62 76.68
N ARG A 80 67.46 -143.21 77.45
CA ARG A 80 67.77 -141.79 77.68
C ARG A 80 68.16 -141.07 76.40
N ALA A 81 69.05 -141.66 75.59
CA ALA A 81 69.46 -141.06 74.32
C ALA A 81 68.30 -140.91 73.33
N VAL A 82 67.41 -141.91 73.25
CA VAL A 82 66.19 -141.86 72.44
C VAL A 82 65.22 -140.79 72.96
N ALA A 83 65.04 -140.67 74.28
CA ALA A 83 64.20 -139.62 74.88
C ALA A 83 64.77 -138.21 74.63
N GLU A 84 66.09 -138.03 74.71
CA GLU A 84 66.74 -136.76 74.36
C GLU A 84 66.59 -136.42 72.88
N GLN A 85 66.69 -137.41 71.98
CA GLN A 85 66.44 -137.21 70.56
C GLN A 85 64.99 -136.78 70.31
N TYR A 86 64.01 -137.49 70.88
CA TYR A 86 62.59 -137.09 70.77
C TYR A 86 62.32 -135.71 71.36
N ALA A 87 62.96 -135.34 72.47
CA ALA A 87 62.83 -134.00 73.05
C ALA A 87 63.39 -132.91 72.11
N ARG A 88 64.53 -133.17 71.44
CA ARG A 88 65.10 -132.26 70.44
C ARG A 88 64.22 -132.15 69.20
N GLU A 89 63.69 -133.27 68.71
CA GLU A 89 62.75 -133.30 67.58
C GLU A 89 61.45 -132.55 67.90
N ALA A 90 60.88 -132.75 69.10
CA ALA A 90 59.70 -132.03 69.57
C ALA A 90 59.99 -130.52 69.70
N GLN A 91 61.14 -130.13 70.23
CA GLN A 91 61.54 -128.72 70.33
C GLN A 91 61.74 -128.10 68.94
N GLN A 92 62.29 -128.85 67.98
CA GLN A 92 62.43 -128.37 66.61
C GLN A 92 61.06 -128.23 65.93
N ALA A 93 60.17 -129.22 66.08
CA ALA A 93 58.80 -129.17 65.57
C ALA A 93 58.00 -128.00 66.18
N GLU A 94 58.19 -127.70 67.47
CA GLU A 94 57.61 -126.53 68.11
C GLU A 94 58.11 -125.23 67.46
N ARG A 95 59.43 -125.10 67.24
CA ARG A 95 60.02 -123.94 66.56
C ARG A 95 59.53 -123.78 65.13
N ASP A 96 59.44 -124.89 64.38
CA ASP A 96 58.94 -124.89 63.00
C ASP A 96 57.45 -124.51 62.95
N ALA A 97 56.64 -125.02 63.89
CA ALA A 97 55.24 -124.64 64.03
C ALA A 97 55.08 -123.15 64.42
N GLN A 98 55.92 -122.64 65.32
CA GLN A 98 55.96 -121.21 65.67
C GLN A 98 56.36 -120.36 64.47
N ALA A 99 57.36 -120.78 63.68
CA ALA A 99 57.78 -120.08 62.48
C ALA A 99 56.66 -120.07 61.41
N ALA A 100 56.01 -121.21 61.16
CA ALA A 100 54.88 -121.30 60.24
C ALA A 100 53.69 -120.45 60.70
N ALA A 101 53.38 -120.44 62.00
CA ALA A 101 52.34 -119.59 62.56
C ALA A 101 52.67 -118.10 62.41
N GLN A 102 53.94 -117.71 62.60
CA GLN A 102 54.38 -116.33 62.40
C GLN A 102 54.31 -115.92 60.92
N MET A 103 54.72 -116.79 59.99
CA MET A 103 54.58 -116.54 58.55
C MET A 103 53.11 -116.37 58.15
N ALA A 104 52.23 -117.27 58.61
CA ALA A 104 50.79 -117.18 58.34
C ALA A 104 50.16 -115.90 58.92
N ARG A 105 50.62 -115.46 60.10
CA ARG A 105 50.19 -114.16 60.68
C ARG A 105 50.67 -112.99 59.84
N ASN A 106 51.93 -112.98 59.43
CA ASN A 106 52.47 -111.92 58.59
C ASN A 106 51.74 -111.86 57.23
N GLU A 107 51.50 -113.00 56.59
CA GLU A 107 50.76 -113.07 55.31
C GLU A 107 49.29 -112.63 55.48
N ALA A 108 48.65 -112.99 56.60
CA ALA A 108 47.30 -112.52 56.93
C ALA A 108 47.27 -111.00 57.18
N GLU A 109 48.27 -110.45 57.88
CA GLU A 109 48.41 -109.01 58.10
C GLU A 109 48.67 -108.26 56.77
N GLU A 110 49.54 -108.78 55.91
CA GLU A 110 49.81 -108.22 54.58
C GLU A 110 48.56 -108.27 53.70
N SER A 111 47.82 -109.38 53.71
CA SER A 111 46.56 -109.53 52.99
C SER A 111 45.47 -108.59 53.53
N ALA A 112 45.40 -108.41 54.84
CA ALA A 112 44.48 -107.46 55.47
C ALA A 112 44.80 -106.03 55.05
N ARG A 113 46.07 -105.62 55.08
CA ARG A 113 46.51 -104.30 54.61
C ARG A 113 46.22 -104.10 53.13
N ALA A 114 46.51 -105.08 52.28
CA ALA A 114 46.20 -105.01 50.85
C ALA A 114 44.68 -104.89 50.58
N ALA A 115 43.86 -105.59 51.37
CA ALA A 115 42.40 -105.47 51.29
C ALA A 115 41.88 -104.11 51.78
N GLU A 116 42.49 -103.55 52.84
CA GLU A 116 42.19 -102.19 53.32
C GLU A 116 42.56 -101.15 52.28
N ASP A 117 43.77 -101.18 51.73
CA ASP A 117 44.23 -100.30 50.65
C ASP A 117 43.30 -100.39 49.42
N ALA A 118 42.92 -101.61 49.01
CA ALA A 118 41.99 -101.80 47.90
C ALA A 118 40.60 -101.20 48.19
N ARG A 119 40.11 -101.34 49.42
CA ARG A 119 38.84 -100.73 49.86
C ARG A 119 38.94 -99.21 49.90
N GLU A 120 40.05 -98.65 50.36
CA GLU A 120 40.28 -97.21 50.37
C GLU A 120 40.33 -96.66 48.94
N ARG A 121 41.07 -97.30 48.04
CA ARG A 121 41.08 -96.94 46.60
C ARG A 121 39.69 -97.03 45.97
N ALA A 122 38.90 -98.06 46.31
CA ALA A 122 37.52 -98.16 45.83
C ALA A 122 36.63 -97.05 46.39
N ARG A 123 36.81 -96.64 47.66
CA ARG A 123 36.08 -95.52 48.27
C ARG A 123 36.46 -94.19 47.63
N THR A 124 37.75 -93.93 47.38
CA THR A 124 38.20 -92.69 46.72
C THR A 124 37.72 -92.62 45.27
N ALA A 125 37.81 -93.73 44.51
CA ALA A 125 37.29 -93.80 43.16
C ALA A 125 35.77 -93.58 43.12
N LYS A 126 35.01 -94.20 44.03
CA LYS A 126 33.56 -93.98 44.15
C LYS A 126 33.22 -92.54 44.53
N ALA A 127 34.00 -91.92 45.42
CA ALA A 127 33.81 -90.51 45.78
C ALA A 127 34.11 -89.57 44.61
N GLN A 128 35.15 -89.87 43.82
CA GLN A 128 35.49 -89.11 42.61
C GLN A 128 34.42 -89.22 41.53
N THR A 129 33.92 -90.44 41.24
CA THR A 129 32.84 -90.61 40.25
C THR A 129 31.54 -89.97 40.70
N ALA A 130 31.22 -90.03 42.01
CA ALA A 130 30.07 -89.32 42.56
C ALA A 130 30.21 -87.79 42.44
N ARG A 131 31.41 -87.24 42.67
CA ARG A 131 31.70 -85.81 42.47
C ARG A 131 31.55 -85.42 41.00
N GLN A 132 32.19 -86.15 40.08
CA GLN A 132 32.08 -85.91 38.65
C GLN A 132 30.64 -85.99 38.15
N ALA A 133 29.85 -86.97 38.63
CA ALA A 133 28.43 -87.06 38.30
C ALA A 133 27.64 -85.85 38.84
N SER A 134 27.95 -85.37 40.05
CA SER A 134 27.30 -84.18 40.62
C SER A 134 27.68 -82.89 39.88
N GLU A 135 28.95 -82.76 39.46
CA GLU A 135 29.46 -81.65 38.66
C GLU A 135 28.80 -81.65 37.28
N HIS A 136 28.74 -82.79 36.60
CA HIS A 136 28.08 -82.90 35.30
C HIS A 136 26.58 -82.57 35.38
N VAL A 137 25.88 -83.02 36.43
CA VAL A 137 24.48 -82.65 36.65
C VAL A 137 24.34 -81.13 36.91
N ALA A 138 25.29 -80.52 37.63
CA ALA A 138 25.29 -79.07 37.85
C ALA A 138 25.58 -78.29 36.56
N GLU A 139 26.51 -78.75 35.72
CA GLU A 139 26.80 -78.20 34.40
C GLU A 139 25.58 -78.29 33.48
N MET A 140 24.92 -79.44 33.41
CA MET A 140 23.71 -79.62 32.61
C MET A 140 22.57 -78.71 33.07
N ARG A 141 22.41 -78.49 34.39
CA ARG A 141 21.43 -77.53 34.92
C ARG A 141 21.78 -76.10 34.55
N ARG A 142 23.04 -75.70 34.63
CA ARG A 142 23.50 -74.36 34.22
C ARG A 142 23.27 -74.15 32.72
N ALA A 143 23.67 -75.09 31.89
CA ALA A 143 23.44 -75.03 30.44
C ALA A 143 21.94 -74.94 30.10
N GLN A 144 21.09 -75.66 30.85
CA GLN A 144 19.64 -75.55 30.68
C GLN A 144 19.11 -74.17 31.10
N GLN A 145 19.60 -73.62 32.21
CA GLN A 145 19.25 -72.26 32.64
C GLN A 145 19.68 -71.22 31.60
N ASP A 146 20.91 -71.30 31.09
CA ASP A 146 21.40 -70.39 30.06
C ASP A 146 20.56 -70.47 28.77
N LEU A 147 20.12 -71.67 28.38
CA LEU A 147 19.23 -71.86 27.23
C LEU A 147 17.83 -71.26 27.47
N ASP A 148 17.28 -71.41 28.67
CA ASP A 148 15.98 -70.85 29.02
C ASP A 148 16.03 -69.32 29.12
N ASP A 149 17.14 -68.75 29.61
CA ASP A 149 17.39 -67.31 29.62
C ASP A 149 17.49 -66.75 28.19
N VAL A 150 18.26 -67.39 27.31
CA VAL A 150 18.35 -66.99 25.89
C VAL A 150 16.99 -67.08 25.19
N ARG A 151 16.17 -68.09 25.49
CA ARG A 151 14.80 -68.20 24.94
C ARG A 151 13.91 -67.06 25.43
N ALA A 152 13.96 -66.74 26.72
CA ALA A 152 13.21 -65.63 27.29
C ALA A 152 13.65 -64.29 26.69
N GLU A 153 14.96 -64.07 26.48
CA GLU A 153 15.45 -62.87 25.78
C GLU A 153 14.98 -62.81 24.33
N LEU A 154 15.04 -63.93 23.60
CA LEU A 154 14.52 -63.99 22.22
C LEU A 154 13.02 -63.72 22.14
N GLU A 155 12.23 -64.19 23.10
CA GLU A 155 10.80 -63.87 23.18
C GLU A 155 10.56 -62.38 23.47
N ARG A 156 11.33 -61.77 24.37
CA ARG A 156 11.26 -60.33 24.64
C ARG A 156 11.62 -59.52 23.41
N VAL A 157 12.75 -59.82 22.75
CA VAL A 157 13.17 -59.14 21.52
C VAL A 157 12.14 -59.28 20.41
N ARG A 158 11.51 -60.46 20.26
CA ARG A 158 10.43 -60.66 19.29
C ARG A 158 9.19 -59.84 19.62
N ALA A 159 8.82 -59.76 20.90
CA ALA A 159 7.69 -58.94 21.34
C ALA A 159 7.96 -57.44 21.11
N GLU A 160 9.16 -56.97 21.49
CA GLU A 160 9.60 -55.59 21.25
C GLU A 160 9.60 -55.27 19.75
N ALA A 161 10.21 -56.11 18.91
CA ALA A 161 10.21 -55.92 17.46
C ALA A 161 8.79 -55.93 16.87
N ALA A 162 7.88 -56.76 17.39
CA ALA A 162 6.48 -56.74 16.96
C ALA A 162 5.77 -55.43 17.35
N THR A 163 6.05 -54.89 18.53
CA THR A 163 5.51 -53.58 18.96
C THR A 163 6.08 -52.43 18.14
N GLU A 164 7.38 -52.44 17.83
CA GLU A 164 8.01 -51.43 16.97
C GLU A 164 7.47 -51.48 15.55
N LEU A 165 7.27 -52.68 14.99
CA LEU A 165 6.70 -52.85 13.66
C LEU A 165 5.23 -52.40 13.61
N ALA A 166 4.44 -52.66 14.66
CA ALA A 166 3.08 -52.14 14.78
C ALA A 166 3.06 -50.61 14.86
N ALA A 167 3.97 -50.01 15.64
CA ALA A 167 4.10 -48.56 15.73
C ALA A 167 4.53 -47.93 14.40
N ALA A 168 5.48 -48.54 13.68
CA ALA A 168 5.92 -48.08 12.37
C ALA A 168 4.79 -48.16 11.33
N HIS A 169 4.01 -49.24 11.32
CA HIS A 169 2.83 -49.35 10.45
C HIS A 169 1.77 -48.30 10.77
N GLU A 170 1.53 -48.00 12.04
CA GLU A 170 0.60 -46.95 12.44
C GLU A 170 1.08 -45.56 12.01
N GLN A 171 2.39 -45.29 12.14
CA GLN A 171 2.98 -44.04 11.66
C GLN A 171 2.83 -43.89 10.13
N ILE A 172 3.04 -44.97 9.37
CA ILE A 172 2.83 -44.97 7.92
C ILE A 172 1.35 -44.73 7.59
N ARG A 173 0.42 -45.38 8.31
CA ARG A 173 -1.02 -45.15 8.11
C ARG A 173 -1.39 -43.70 8.37
N ALA A 174 -1.00 -43.14 9.51
CA ALA A 174 -1.26 -41.74 9.85
C ALA A 174 -0.62 -40.76 8.86
N ALA A 175 0.58 -41.07 8.34
CA ALA A 175 1.22 -40.27 7.31
C ALA A 175 0.46 -40.32 5.98
N ASN A 176 -0.07 -41.48 5.60
CA ASN A 176 -0.89 -41.64 4.40
C ASN A 176 -2.23 -40.92 4.56
N GLU A 177 -2.92 -41.04 5.70
CA GLU A 177 -4.16 -40.32 5.99
C GLU A 177 -3.95 -38.79 5.89
N ARG A 178 -2.88 -38.26 6.50
CA ARG A 178 -2.49 -36.85 6.33
C ARG A 178 -2.20 -36.46 4.88
N ALA A 179 -1.59 -37.36 4.10
CA ALA A 179 -1.29 -37.10 2.70
C ALA A 179 -2.56 -37.05 1.85
N ASP A 180 -3.53 -37.92 2.14
CA ASP A 180 -4.84 -37.95 1.50
C ASP A 180 -5.68 -36.72 1.90
N GLU A 181 -5.68 -36.32 3.18
CA GLU A 181 -6.28 -35.08 3.66
C GLU A 181 -5.73 -33.86 2.89
N ARG A 182 -4.39 -33.72 2.80
CA ARG A 182 -3.79 -32.62 2.03
C ARG A 182 -4.05 -32.70 0.53
N ALA A 183 -4.30 -33.90 -0.01
CA ALA A 183 -4.69 -34.03 -1.41
C ALA A 183 -6.13 -33.55 -1.61
N ALA A 184 -7.04 -33.87 -0.69
CA ALA A 184 -8.41 -33.38 -0.67
C ALA A 184 -8.46 -31.85 -0.51
N GLU A 185 -7.75 -31.30 0.48
CA GLU A 185 -7.63 -29.84 0.70
C GLU A 185 -7.14 -29.13 -0.57
N ARG A 186 -6.10 -29.64 -1.24
CA ARG A 186 -5.60 -29.05 -2.50
C ARG A 186 -6.59 -29.15 -3.65
N ILE A 187 -7.42 -30.19 -3.68
CA ILE A 187 -8.50 -30.29 -4.68
C ILE A 187 -9.57 -29.22 -4.40
N GLU A 188 -9.97 -29.04 -3.14
CA GLU A 188 -10.94 -28.01 -2.72
C GLU A 188 -10.41 -26.58 -2.94
N GLU A 189 -9.15 -26.33 -2.63
CA GLU A 189 -8.49 -25.05 -2.93
C GLU A 189 -8.49 -24.79 -4.44
N ARG A 190 -8.16 -25.81 -5.25
CA ARG A 190 -8.15 -25.68 -6.71
C ARG A 190 -9.54 -25.44 -7.28
N THR A 191 -10.57 -26.14 -6.78
CA THR A 191 -11.95 -25.91 -7.24
C THR A 191 -12.44 -24.52 -6.85
N THR A 192 -12.15 -24.07 -5.63
CA THR A 192 -12.49 -22.71 -5.17
C THR A 192 -11.78 -21.64 -6.01
N ALA A 193 -10.47 -21.81 -6.25
CA ALA A 193 -9.70 -20.91 -7.10
C ALA A 193 -10.22 -20.90 -8.55
N GLN A 194 -10.63 -22.06 -9.07
CA GLN A 194 -11.21 -22.16 -10.40
C GLN A 194 -12.56 -21.44 -10.48
N GLN A 195 -13.44 -21.61 -9.49
CA GLN A 195 -14.71 -20.89 -9.40
C GLN A 195 -14.49 -19.37 -9.35
N ALA A 196 -13.57 -18.89 -8.51
CA ALA A 196 -13.22 -17.47 -8.45
C ALA A 196 -12.70 -16.93 -9.79
N LEU A 197 -11.90 -17.72 -10.53
CA LEU A 197 -11.43 -17.33 -11.87
C LEU A 197 -12.59 -17.30 -12.89
N GLU A 198 -13.53 -18.23 -12.81
CA GLU A 198 -14.72 -18.25 -13.67
C GLU A 198 -15.65 -17.05 -13.36
N GLU A 199 -15.82 -16.69 -12.09
CA GLU A 199 -16.53 -15.49 -11.67
C GLU A 199 -15.89 -14.22 -12.26
N VAL A 200 -14.58 -14.03 -12.07
CA VAL A 200 -13.84 -12.88 -12.63
C VAL A 200 -13.94 -12.82 -14.15
N ARG A 201 -13.90 -13.98 -14.85
CA ARG A 201 -14.10 -14.02 -16.30
C ARG A 201 -15.50 -13.56 -16.69
N SER A 202 -16.53 -14.01 -15.95
CA SER A 202 -17.91 -13.60 -16.20
C SER A 202 -18.12 -12.10 -15.94
N GLU A 203 -17.49 -11.54 -14.90
CA GLU A 203 -17.51 -10.11 -14.61
C GLU A 203 -16.81 -9.31 -15.71
N LEU A 204 -15.65 -9.75 -16.17
CA LEU A 204 -14.95 -9.12 -17.29
C LEU A 204 -15.78 -9.16 -18.58
N GLU A 205 -16.50 -10.24 -18.84
CA GLU A 205 -17.42 -10.33 -19.99
C GLU A 205 -18.59 -9.35 -19.85
N ARG A 206 -19.18 -9.21 -18.66
CA ARG A 206 -20.22 -8.20 -18.37
C ARG A 206 -19.69 -6.78 -18.58
N VAL A 207 -18.56 -6.44 -17.96
CA VAL A 207 -17.93 -5.11 -18.10
C VAL A 207 -17.60 -4.81 -19.57
N ARG A 208 -17.14 -5.81 -20.34
CA ARG A 208 -16.91 -5.64 -21.79
C ARG A 208 -18.20 -5.42 -22.57
N ALA A 209 -19.29 -6.09 -22.21
CA ALA A 209 -20.59 -5.89 -22.83
C ALA A 209 -21.15 -4.50 -22.49
N ASP A 210 -21.07 -4.08 -21.24
CA ASP A 210 -21.51 -2.76 -20.78
C ASP A 210 -20.70 -1.65 -21.45
N ALA A 211 -19.37 -1.76 -21.48
CA ALA A 211 -18.51 -0.79 -22.17
C ALA A 211 -18.82 -0.72 -23.68
N ARG A 212 -19.13 -1.85 -24.33
CA ARG A 212 -19.57 -1.84 -25.74
C ARG A 212 -20.91 -1.15 -25.91
N ALA A 213 -21.85 -1.35 -25.00
CA ALA A 213 -23.15 -0.69 -25.02
C ALA A 213 -23.02 0.82 -24.78
N GLU A 214 -22.18 1.25 -23.84
CA GLU A 214 -21.87 2.66 -23.59
C GLU A 214 -21.21 3.33 -24.79
N VAL A 215 -20.23 2.66 -25.42
CA VAL A 215 -19.60 3.17 -26.65
C VAL A 215 -20.63 3.29 -27.78
N ALA A 216 -21.48 2.28 -27.97
CA ALA A 216 -22.55 2.34 -28.98
C ALA A 216 -23.51 3.51 -28.71
N ALA A 217 -23.94 3.69 -27.46
CA ALA A 217 -24.81 4.80 -27.06
C ALA A 217 -24.14 6.17 -27.28
N ALA A 218 -22.86 6.31 -26.93
CA ALA A 218 -22.10 7.54 -27.16
C ALA A 218 -21.93 7.83 -28.66
N THR A 219 -21.69 6.80 -29.49
CA THR A 219 -21.60 6.98 -30.95
C THR A 219 -22.92 7.42 -31.57
N GLU A 220 -24.06 6.87 -31.11
CA GLU A 220 -25.38 7.31 -31.57
C GLU A 220 -25.71 8.73 -31.10
N GLN A 221 -25.35 9.10 -29.87
CA GLN A 221 -25.50 10.49 -29.40
C GLN A 221 -24.65 11.46 -30.24
N ALA A 222 -23.41 11.10 -30.55
CA ALA A 222 -22.54 11.91 -31.40
C ALA A 222 -23.12 12.05 -32.82
N ARG A 223 -23.67 10.97 -33.38
CA ARG A 223 -24.36 10.98 -34.67
C ARG A 223 -25.58 11.90 -34.65
N ALA A 224 -26.46 11.75 -33.65
CA ALA A 224 -27.64 12.60 -33.50
C ALA A 224 -27.27 14.08 -33.33
N ALA A 225 -26.21 14.38 -32.57
CA ALA A 225 -25.70 15.74 -32.42
C ALA A 225 -25.17 16.31 -33.74
N ASN A 226 -24.46 15.50 -34.53
CA ASN A 226 -23.98 15.90 -35.85
C ASN A 226 -25.12 16.16 -36.83
N GLU A 227 -26.12 15.26 -36.88
CA GLU A 227 -27.34 15.44 -37.69
C GLU A 227 -28.08 16.74 -37.30
N ARG A 228 -28.19 17.05 -35.99
CA ARG A 228 -28.76 18.31 -35.51
C ARG A 228 -27.93 19.53 -35.91
N ALA A 229 -26.60 19.41 -35.91
CA ALA A 229 -25.70 20.49 -36.33
C ALA A 229 -25.84 20.75 -37.84
N GLU A 230 -25.91 19.71 -38.66
CA GLU A 230 -26.16 19.79 -40.09
C GLU A 230 -27.53 20.42 -40.39
N GLN A 231 -28.59 20.00 -39.68
CA GLN A 231 -29.91 20.63 -39.75
C GLN A 231 -29.83 22.14 -39.44
N ARG A 232 -29.17 22.55 -38.36
CA ARG A 232 -29.03 23.98 -38.04
C ARG A 232 -28.21 24.75 -39.06
N MET A 233 -27.22 24.11 -39.69
CA MET A 233 -26.46 24.75 -40.78
C MET A 233 -27.32 24.96 -42.02
N SER A 234 -28.18 23.98 -42.36
CA SER A 234 -29.10 24.09 -43.50
C SER A 234 -30.22 25.11 -43.24
N GLU A 235 -30.80 25.13 -42.03
CA GLU A 235 -31.75 26.14 -41.57
C GLU A 235 -31.13 27.55 -41.69
N ARG A 236 -29.95 27.78 -41.11
CA ARG A 236 -29.25 29.08 -41.24
C ARG A 236 -28.91 29.45 -42.68
N ALA A 237 -28.60 28.47 -43.54
CA ALA A 237 -28.34 28.73 -44.95
C ALA A 237 -29.62 29.16 -45.68
N ASN A 238 -30.76 28.55 -45.35
CA ASN A 238 -32.06 28.93 -45.88
C ASN A 238 -32.48 30.31 -45.37
N GLU A 239 -32.36 30.59 -44.06
CA GLU A 239 -32.60 31.91 -43.47
C GLU A 239 -31.76 33.00 -44.14
N ARG A 240 -30.45 32.75 -44.36
CA ARG A 240 -29.58 33.68 -45.10
C ARG A 240 -30.05 33.90 -46.53
N ARG A 241 -30.53 32.85 -47.22
CA ARG A 241 -31.05 32.98 -48.59
C ARG A 241 -32.32 33.82 -48.60
N THR A 242 -33.26 33.58 -47.69
CA THR A 242 -34.50 34.37 -47.57
C THR A 242 -34.18 35.82 -47.23
N ALA A 243 -33.32 36.08 -46.24
CA ALA A 243 -32.91 37.44 -45.91
C ALA A 243 -32.19 38.16 -47.08
N GLN A 244 -31.42 37.43 -47.89
CA GLN A 244 -30.82 37.98 -49.11
C GLN A 244 -31.88 38.33 -50.16
N GLN A 245 -32.88 37.49 -50.36
CA GLN A 245 -34.01 37.77 -51.25
C GLN A 245 -34.79 39.01 -50.79
N ASP A 246 -35.11 39.10 -49.50
CA ASP A 246 -35.79 40.27 -48.92
C ASP A 246 -34.97 41.56 -49.13
N LEU A 247 -33.64 41.49 -48.98
CA LEU A 247 -32.75 42.63 -49.25
C LEU A 247 -32.69 43.01 -50.73
N GLU A 248 -32.74 42.03 -51.64
CA GLU A 248 -32.80 42.27 -53.08
C GLU A 248 -34.14 42.90 -53.49
N GLU A 249 -35.25 42.43 -52.92
CA GLU A 249 -36.57 43.02 -53.10
C GLU A 249 -36.61 44.47 -52.61
N LEU A 250 -36.15 44.72 -51.37
CA LEU A 250 -36.05 46.08 -50.81
C LEU A 250 -35.15 47.00 -51.65
N ARG A 251 -34.03 46.49 -52.19
CA ARG A 251 -33.19 47.26 -53.12
C ARG A 251 -33.94 47.60 -54.41
N GLY A 252 -34.63 46.64 -55.00
CA GLY A 252 -35.46 46.86 -56.19
C GLY A 252 -36.61 47.83 -55.94
N GLU A 253 -37.21 47.81 -54.75
CA GLU A 253 -38.22 48.80 -54.33
C GLU A 253 -37.61 50.18 -54.13
N LEU A 254 -36.45 50.29 -53.47
CA LEU A 254 -35.73 51.56 -53.32
C LEU A 254 -35.31 52.15 -54.66
N GLU A 255 -34.88 51.32 -55.61
CA GLU A 255 -34.58 51.76 -56.98
C GLU A 255 -35.83 52.27 -57.70
N ARG A 256 -36.97 51.58 -57.55
CA ARG A 256 -38.27 52.05 -58.07
C ARG A 256 -38.68 53.39 -57.45
N VAL A 257 -38.58 53.53 -56.13
CA VAL A 257 -38.88 54.79 -55.41
C VAL A 257 -37.94 55.91 -55.87
N ARG A 258 -36.64 55.64 -56.03
CA ARG A 258 -35.68 56.62 -56.56
C ARG A 258 -36.02 57.03 -57.99
N ALA A 259 -36.43 56.09 -58.84
CA ALA A 259 -36.83 56.37 -60.21
C ALA A 259 -38.11 57.22 -60.27
N LEU A 260 -39.12 56.87 -59.44
CA LEU A 260 -40.36 57.65 -59.32
C LEU A 260 -40.09 59.05 -58.78
N ALA A 261 -39.32 59.18 -57.70
CA ALA A 261 -38.93 60.46 -57.13
C ALA A 261 -38.12 61.31 -58.13
N ALA A 262 -37.21 60.70 -58.90
CA ALA A 262 -36.49 61.40 -59.97
C ALA A 262 -37.42 61.88 -61.09
N ALA A 263 -38.42 61.06 -61.46
CA ALA A 263 -39.45 61.44 -62.42
C ALA A 263 -40.35 62.57 -61.89
N GLU A 264 -40.76 62.53 -60.63
CA GLU A 264 -41.54 63.58 -59.97
C GLU A 264 -40.74 64.89 -59.87
N VAL A 265 -39.46 64.83 -59.50
CA VAL A 265 -38.58 66.02 -59.48
C VAL A 265 -38.40 66.58 -60.88
N ALA A 266 -38.26 65.73 -61.91
CA ALA A 266 -38.19 66.18 -63.30
C ALA A 266 -39.51 66.83 -63.76
N ALA A 267 -40.65 66.26 -63.38
CA ALA A 267 -41.97 66.82 -63.67
C ALA A 267 -42.18 68.17 -62.97
N ALA A 268 -41.85 68.27 -61.68
CA ALA A 268 -41.93 69.50 -60.90
C ALA A 268 -41.01 70.60 -61.45
N ARG A 269 -39.78 70.25 -61.88
CA ARG A 269 -38.89 71.18 -62.57
C ARG A 269 -39.47 71.64 -63.91
N GLY A 270 -40.03 70.73 -64.70
CA GLY A 270 -40.70 71.08 -65.96
C GLY A 270 -41.91 72.00 -65.76
N GLN A 271 -42.70 71.78 -64.71
CA GLN A 271 -43.80 72.68 -64.33
C GLN A 271 -43.29 74.05 -63.89
N ALA A 272 -42.29 74.10 -63.00
CA ALA A 272 -41.69 75.34 -62.54
C ALA A 272 -41.06 76.15 -63.70
N ASP A 273 -40.33 75.49 -64.61
CA ASP A 273 -39.78 76.14 -65.80
C ASP A 273 -40.89 76.65 -66.74
N GLY A 274 -41.99 75.91 -66.86
CA GLY A 274 -43.20 76.33 -67.56
C GLY A 274 -43.81 77.60 -66.94
N GLU A 275 -44.03 77.61 -65.63
CA GLU A 275 -44.56 78.75 -64.88
C GLU A 275 -43.63 79.97 -64.99
N VAL A 276 -42.32 79.80 -64.83
CA VAL A 276 -41.33 80.86 -65.01
C VAL A 276 -41.36 81.41 -66.43
N SER A 277 -41.50 80.56 -67.45
CA SER A 277 -41.66 80.99 -68.84
C SER A 277 -42.94 81.82 -69.05
N THR A 278 -44.07 81.37 -68.48
CA THR A 278 -45.32 82.14 -68.54
C THR A 278 -45.23 83.48 -67.81
N ALA A 279 -44.59 83.52 -66.64
CA ALA A 279 -44.36 84.73 -65.86
C ALA A 279 -43.44 85.71 -66.60
N ARG A 280 -42.38 85.21 -67.26
CA ARG A 280 -41.49 86.04 -68.11
C ARG A 280 -42.23 86.61 -69.31
N ALA A 281 -43.09 85.83 -69.95
CA ALA A 281 -43.92 86.30 -71.06
C ALA A 281 -44.92 87.37 -70.60
N ALA A 282 -45.52 87.22 -69.42
CA ALA A 282 -46.41 88.22 -68.82
C ALA A 282 -45.65 89.51 -68.45
N LEU A 283 -44.45 89.39 -67.87
CA LEU A 283 -43.58 90.53 -67.56
C LEU A 283 -43.17 91.30 -68.82
N ALA A 284 -42.83 90.58 -69.91
CA ALA A 284 -42.48 91.21 -71.18
C ALA A 284 -43.67 91.99 -71.78
N ARG A 285 -44.89 91.45 -71.70
CA ARG A 285 -46.11 92.15 -72.12
C ARG A 285 -46.36 93.40 -71.27
N ALA A 286 -46.28 93.27 -69.94
CA ALA A 286 -46.46 94.40 -69.03
C ALA A 286 -45.42 95.52 -69.26
N ARG A 287 -44.17 95.16 -69.60
CA ARG A 287 -43.14 96.14 -69.99
C ARG A 287 -43.46 96.83 -71.31
N ALA A 288 -43.90 96.10 -72.33
CA ALA A 288 -44.31 96.69 -73.59
C ALA A 288 -45.50 97.65 -73.42
N GLU A 289 -46.49 97.28 -72.61
CA GLU A 289 -47.62 98.15 -72.28
C GLU A 289 -47.18 99.41 -71.52
N ALA A 290 -46.22 99.29 -70.60
CA ALA A 290 -45.65 100.42 -69.88
C ALA A 290 -44.84 101.34 -70.80
N ASP A 291 -44.04 100.80 -71.72
CA ASP A 291 -43.27 101.57 -72.70
C ASP A 291 -44.19 102.33 -73.67
N ASP A 292 -45.30 101.71 -74.12
CA ASP A 292 -46.34 102.37 -74.93
C ASP A 292 -47.08 103.46 -74.15
N ALA A 293 -47.27 103.31 -72.84
CA ALA A 293 -47.86 104.34 -71.99
C ALA A 293 -46.89 105.53 -71.81
N ILE A 294 -45.59 105.26 -71.64
CA ILE A 294 -44.54 106.27 -71.54
C ILE A 294 -44.39 107.04 -72.87
N ALA A 295 -44.47 106.35 -74.01
CA ALA A 295 -44.43 106.99 -75.33
C ALA A 295 -45.61 107.98 -75.51
N ARG A 296 -46.83 107.55 -75.17
CA ARG A 296 -48.02 108.41 -75.21
C ARG A 296 -47.94 109.61 -74.28
N ALA A 297 -47.41 109.42 -73.07
CA ALA A 297 -47.20 110.52 -72.12
C ALA A 297 -46.16 111.54 -72.62
N ARG A 298 -45.10 111.09 -73.30
CA ARG A 298 -44.09 111.98 -73.91
C ARG A 298 -44.68 112.80 -75.05
N GLU A 299 -45.47 112.17 -75.92
CA GLU A 299 -46.16 112.85 -77.02
C GLU A 299 -47.13 113.93 -76.51
N GLN A 300 -47.92 113.62 -75.48
CA GLN A 300 -48.79 114.60 -74.80
C GLN A 300 -47.98 115.75 -74.17
N THR A 301 -46.83 115.46 -73.58
CA THR A 301 -45.96 116.49 -72.97
C THR A 301 -45.33 117.40 -74.03
N GLU A 302 -44.98 116.88 -75.21
CA GLU A 302 -44.48 117.68 -76.33
C GLU A 302 -45.59 118.55 -76.94
N GLN A 303 -46.82 118.03 -77.01
CA GLN A 303 -48.00 118.78 -77.45
C GLN A 303 -48.29 119.97 -76.51
N ILE A 304 -48.29 119.73 -75.19
CA ILE A 304 -48.44 120.79 -74.17
C ILE A 304 -47.31 121.82 -74.25
N ARG A 305 -46.06 121.39 -74.53
CA ARG A 305 -44.92 122.32 -74.70
C ARG A 305 -45.06 123.18 -75.96
N ALA A 306 -45.59 122.64 -77.05
CA ALA A 306 -45.85 123.41 -78.26
C ALA A 306 -46.96 124.46 -78.06
N GLU A 307 -48.01 124.09 -77.32
CA GLU A 307 -49.10 125.01 -76.94
C GLU A 307 -48.60 126.11 -75.99
N CYS A 308 -47.83 125.77 -74.95
CA CYS A 308 -47.19 126.74 -74.06
C CYS A 308 -46.20 127.68 -74.79
N ALA A 309 -45.46 127.19 -75.79
CA ALA A 309 -44.55 128.04 -76.57
C ALA A 309 -45.30 129.08 -77.41
N ALA A 310 -46.48 128.75 -77.93
CA ALA A 310 -47.34 129.68 -78.64
C ALA A 310 -47.98 130.73 -77.70
N GLU A 311 -48.36 130.33 -76.48
CA GLU A 311 -48.91 131.25 -75.47
C GLU A 311 -47.84 132.21 -74.89
N VAL A 312 -46.59 131.75 -74.76
CA VAL A 312 -45.47 132.57 -74.25
C VAL A 312 -45.02 133.63 -75.27
N GLU A 313 -45.05 133.35 -76.57
CA GLU A 313 -44.74 134.35 -77.60
C GLU A 313 -45.85 135.42 -77.71
N ALA A 314 -47.12 135.04 -77.57
CA ALA A 314 -48.23 136.00 -77.50
C ALA A 314 -48.17 136.90 -76.24
N ALA A 315 -47.68 136.37 -75.11
CA ALA A 315 -47.46 137.12 -73.88
C ALA A 315 -46.23 138.05 -73.96
N ARG A 316 -45.21 137.70 -74.75
CA ARG A 316 -44.00 138.53 -74.95
C ARG A 316 -44.29 139.82 -75.72
N GLU A 317 -45.10 139.77 -76.77
CA GLU A 317 -45.47 140.97 -77.53
C GLU A 317 -46.31 141.97 -76.69
N HIS A 318 -47.13 141.48 -75.75
CA HIS A 318 -47.87 142.32 -74.80
C HIS A 318 -46.97 142.91 -73.70
N ALA A 319 -45.92 142.18 -73.29
CA ALA A 319 -44.99 142.62 -72.25
C ALA A 319 -43.98 143.68 -72.75
N GLU A 320 -43.58 143.64 -74.03
CA GLU A 320 -42.67 144.64 -74.62
C GLU A 320 -43.31 146.02 -74.78
N GLN A 321 -44.63 146.09 -74.97
CA GLN A 321 -45.38 147.36 -74.96
C GLN A 321 -45.54 147.94 -73.54
N ALA A 322 -45.50 147.10 -72.50
CA ALA A 322 -45.57 147.51 -71.08
C ALA A 322 -44.20 147.89 -70.49
N LEU A 323 -43.09 147.36 -71.03
CA LEU A 323 -41.73 147.66 -70.56
C LEU A 323 -41.21 149.06 -70.95
N ALA A 324 -41.77 149.68 -71.99
CA ALA A 324 -41.43 151.07 -72.35
C ALA A 324 -42.02 152.12 -71.37
N SER A 325 -43.11 151.81 -70.67
CA SER A 325 -43.74 152.70 -69.68
C SER A 325 -43.17 152.55 -68.25
N LEU A 326 -42.48 151.43 -67.96
CA LEU A 326 -41.93 151.12 -66.63
C LEU A 326 -40.51 151.67 -66.39
N HIS A 327 -39.71 151.89 -67.45
CA HIS A 327 -38.36 152.48 -67.34
C HIS A 327 -38.35 153.97 -66.94
N ALA A 328 -39.50 154.64 -66.87
CA ALA A 328 -39.64 155.99 -66.32
C ALA A 328 -39.79 156.03 -64.78
N ALA A 329 -39.94 154.88 -64.10
CA ALA A 329 -40.34 154.83 -62.67
C ALA A 329 -39.42 154.03 -61.72
N GLN A 330 -38.33 153.40 -62.19
CA GLN A 330 -37.49 152.52 -61.34
C GLN A 330 -36.01 152.92 -61.28
N SER A 331 -35.74 154.22 -61.13
CA SER A 331 -34.43 154.75 -60.74
C SER A 331 -34.24 154.91 -59.22
N GLU A 332 -35.17 154.44 -58.37
CA GLU A 332 -35.18 154.83 -56.95
C GLU A 332 -35.20 153.73 -55.88
N ALA A 333 -34.91 152.47 -56.19
CA ALA A 333 -34.81 151.44 -55.15
C ALA A 333 -33.71 150.42 -55.42
N ALA A 334 -32.49 150.94 -55.45
CA ALA A 334 -31.29 150.15 -55.29
C ALA A 334 -31.33 149.30 -54.00
N ARG A 335 -30.57 148.20 -54.03
CA ARG A 335 -29.85 147.62 -52.87
C ARG A 335 -30.71 146.98 -51.80
N ALA A 336 -30.74 145.64 -51.82
CA ALA A 336 -30.21 144.86 -50.71
C ALA A 336 -30.20 143.35 -51.04
N ARG A 337 -29.02 142.75 -50.81
CA ARG A 337 -28.85 141.38 -50.29
C ARG A 337 -28.79 140.21 -51.29
N ALA A 338 -27.63 140.14 -51.94
CA ALA A 338 -26.75 138.96 -52.03
C ALA A 338 -26.68 138.14 -50.69
N GLN A 339 -26.33 136.85 -50.57
CA GLN A 339 -25.88 135.74 -51.43
C GLN A 339 -25.61 134.50 -50.50
N ALA A 340 -25.59 133.27 -51.08
CA ALA A 340 -24.79 132.06 -50.72
C ALA A 340 -25.08 131.24 -49.43
N ALA A 341 -24.63 130.00 -49.16
CA ALA A 341 -24.38 128.71 -49.87
C ALA A 341 -23.42 127.82 -48.99
N ASN A 342 -23.80 126.56 -48.65
CA ASN A 342 -23.02 125.28 -48.73
C ASN A 342 -21.78 124.88 -47.83
N VAL A 343 -21.62 123.55 -47.58
CA VAL A 343 -20.41 122.64 -47.38
C VAL A 343 -19.80 122.26 -45.94
N PRO A 344 -18.74 121.37 -45.72
CA PRO A 344 -18.72 119.97 -45.13
C PRO A 344 -17.63 119.58 -44.03
N ASP A 345 -17.39 118.26 -43.78
CA ASP A 345 -16.12 117.46 -43.50
C ASP A 345 -15.69 116.83 -42.10
N ARG A 346 -14.92 115.70 -42.17
CA ARG A 346 -14.32 114.65 -41.24
C ARG A 346 -13.24 115.05 -40.16
N PRO A 347 -12.47 114.15 -39.42
CA PRO A 347 -12.67 112.87 -38.63
C PRO A 347 -11.87 112.77 -37.25
N ALA A 348 -12.06 111.72 -36.40
CA ALA A 348 -11.06 111.00 -35.52
C ALA A 348 -11.66 110.27 -34.26
N GLY A 349 -11.08 109.10 -33.86
CA GLY A 349 -11.23 108.46 -32.53
C GLY A 349 -11.94 107.10 -32.52
N GLN A 350 -11.20 105.98 -32.47
CA GLN A 350 -11.78 104.63 -32.54
C GLN A 350 -12.08 104.06 -31.14
N LEU A 351 -13.23 104.44 -30.60
CA LEU A 351 -13.89 103.76 -29.49
C LEU A 351 -14.17 102.31 -29.91
N LEU A 352 -13.92 101.33 -29.03
CA LEU A 352 -14.45 99.97 -29.19
C LEU A 352 -15.98 100.08 -29.15
N SER A 353 -16.59 100.27 -30.32
CA SER A 353 -18.03 100.33 -30.45
C SER A 353 -18.56 98.94 -30.21
N LEU A 354 -19.36 98.78 -29.15
CA LEU A 354 -20.25 97.63 -29.07
C LEU A 354 -21.07 97.60 -30.38
N PRO A 355 -21.15 96.47 -31.07
CA PRO A 355 -21.92 96.39 -32.30
C PRO A 355 -23.40 96.62 -31.95
N ILE A 356 -24.06 97.53 -32.67
CA ILE A 356 -25.49 97.76 -32.53
C ILE A 356 -26.19 96.87 -33.57
N PRO A 357 -27.10 95.97 -33.16
CA PRO A 357 -27.83 95.12 -34.09
C PRO A 357 -28.69 95.98 -35.03
N ALA A 358 -28.73 95.57 -36.30
CA ALA A 358 -29.67 96.12 -37.27
C ALA A 358 -31.11 95.94 -36.75
N ALA A 359 -32.02 96.84 -37.15
CA ALA A 359 -33.41 96.82 -36.65
C ALA A 359 -34.11 95.46 -36.83
N GLU A 360 -33.70 94.70 -37.85
CA GLU A 360 -34.23 93.39 -38.21
C GLU A 360 -33.88 92.29 -37.20
N ILE A 361 -32.74 92.38 -36.51
CA ILE A 361 -32.24 91.35 -35.57
C ILE A 361 -32.25 91.82 -34.11
N ARG A 362 -32.63 93.07 -33.84
CA ARG A 362 -32.58 93.69 -32.51
C ARG A 362 -33.40 92.93 -31.44
N GLY A 363 -34.54 92.35 -31.82
CA GLY A 363 -35.36 91.56 -30.89
C GLY A 363 -34.73 90.23 -30.45
N GLN A 364 -33.74 89.73 -31.19
CA GLN A 364 -33.08 88.45 -30.97
C GLN A 364 -31.63 88.62 -30.46
N ALA A 365 -31.03 89.78 -30.71
CA ALA A 365 -29.68 90.14 -30.28
C ALA A 365 -29.61 90.67 -28.83
N SER A 366 -30.74 90.93 -28.16
CA SER A 366 -30.78 91.50 -26.81
C SER A 366 -29.89 90.74 -25.82
N HIS A 367 -29.91 89.41 -25.85
CA HIS A 367 -29.05 88.64 -24.97
C HIS A 367 -27.56 88.74 -25.33
N VAL A 368 -27.22 88.84 -26.61
CA VAL A 368 -25.82 89.05 -27.04
C VAL A 368 -25.34 90.42 -26.57
N GLU A 369 -26.20 91.43 -26.58
CA GLU A 369 -25.92 92.75 -26.02
C GLU A 369 -25.69 92.71 -24.51
N ASP A 370 -26.51 91.95 -23.76
CA ASP A 370 -26.37 91.78 -22.30
C ASP A 370 -25.04 91.11 -21.91
N VAL A 371 -24.61 90.09 -22.66
CA VAL A 371 -23.32 89.41 -22.43
C VAL A 371 -22.14 90.35 -22.72
N LEU A 372 -22.22 91.11 -23.83
CA LEU A 372 -21.20 92.10 -24.17
C LEU A 372 -21.14 93.25 -23.15
N ALA A 373 -22.29 93.68 -22.62
CA ALA A 373 -22.38 94.70 -21.58
C ALA A 373 -21.74 94.21 -20.27
N SER A 374 -22.06 92.99 -19.85
CA SER A 374 -21.51 92.43 -18.59
C SER A 374 -19.99 92.26 -18.64
N ALA A 375 -19.44 91.81 -19.78
CA ALA A 375 -17.99 91.76 -19.98
C ALA A 375 -17.34 93.15 -20.03
N ARG A 376 -18.04 94.14 -20.58
CA ARG A 376 -17.59 95.54 -20.58
C ARG A 376 -17.62 96.17 -19.20
N ASP A 377 -18.60 95.84 -18.36
CA ASP A 377 -18.69 96.35 -17.00
C ASP A 377 -17.57 95.79 -16.11
N LEU A 378 -17.20 94.52 -16.30
CA LEU A 378 -16.01 93.94 -15.68
C LEU A 378 -14.71 94.63 -16.16
N ASP A 379 -14.57 94.86 -17.46
CA ASP A 379 -13.44 95.60 -18.05
C ASP A 379 -13.34 97.02 -17.46
N LEU A 380 -14.45 97.76 -17.43
CA LEU A 380 -14.52 99.11 -16.85
C LEU A 380 -14.21 99.14 -15.35
N ALA A 381 -14.65 98.13 -14.59
CA ALA A 381 -14.34 98.03 -13.17
C ALA A 381 -12.83 97.88 -12.95
N LEU A 382 -12.18 97.00 -13.72
CA LEU A 382 -10.73 96.79 -13.66
C LEU A 382 -9.94 98.01 -14.17
N GLU A 383 -10.41 98.68 -15.23
CA GLU A 383 -9.75 99.90 -15.72
C GLU A 383 -9.84 101.06 -14.73
N ARG A 384 -10.94 101.20 -13.98
CA ARG A 384 -11.05 102.22 -12.93
C ARG A 384 -10.04 102.02 -11.81
N ALA A 385 -9.67 100.77 -11.52
CA ALA A 385 -8.65 100.45 -10.53
C ALA A 385 -7.23 100.78 -11.02
N LEU A 386 -7.00 100.82 -12.34
CA LEU A 386 -5.74 101.18 -12.99
C LEU A 386 -5.63 102.67 -13.34
N GLY A 387 -6.73 103.43 -13.24
CA GLY A 387 -6.78 104.85 -13.58
C GLY A 387 -6.08 105.74 -12.56
N SER A 388 -5.78 106.99 -12.96
CA SER A 388 -5.10 107.97 -12.09
C SER A 388 -5.86 108.31 -10.80
N ASP A 389 -7.17 108.01 -10.74
CA ASP A 389 -8.05 108.12 -9.57
C ASP A 389 -8.45 106.71 -9.07
N ALA A 390 -7.45 105.87 -8.77
CA ALA A 390 -7.64 104.47 -8.39
C ALA A 390 -8.57 104.33 -7.17
N THR A 391 -9.78 103.81 -7.41
CA THR A 391 -10.74 103.48 -6.36
C THR A 391 -10.52 102.02 -5.95
N PRO A 392 -10.45 101.67 -4.65
CA PRO A 392 -10.25 100.28 -4.24
C PRO A 392 -11.38 99.41 -4.79
N LEU A 393 -11.01 98.31 -5.42
CA LEU A 393 -11.94 97.33 -5.98
C LEU A 393 -12.67 96.62 -4.83
N ASP A 394 -14.00 96.65 -4.87
CA ASP A 394 -14.81 95.84 -3.96
C ASP A 394 -14.82 94.39 -4.46
N ALA A 395 -14.24 93.49 -3.65
CA ALA A 395 -14.11 92.08 -4.00
C ALA A 395 -15.45 91.38 -4.20
N ASP A 396 -16.49 91.80 -3.47
CA ASP A 396 -17.83 91.21 -3.61
C ASP A 396 -18.49 91.66 -4.92
N THR A 397 -18.35 92.93 -5.29
CA THR A 397 -18.86 93.46 -6.58
C THR A 397 -18.13 92.84 -7.77
N VAL A 398 -16.79 92.72 -7.73
CA VAL A 398 -16.04 92.07 -8.81
C VAL A 398 -16.34 90.57 -8.87
N GLY A 399 -16.47 89.90 -7.73
CA GLY A 399 -16.88 88.49 -7.67
C GLY A 399 -18.26 88.25 -8.31
N ALA A 400 -19.23 89.15 -8.08
CA ALA A 400 -20.54 89.08 -8.70
C ALA A 400 -20.49 89.28 -10.23
N LEU A 401 -19.67 90.23 -10.70
CA LEU A 401 -19.46 90.45 -12.14
C LEU A 401 -18.76 89.25 -12.80
N VAL A 402 -17.74 88.70 -12.16
CA VAL A 402 -17.03 87.48 -12.60
C VAL A 402 -17.99 86.31 -12.74
N ALA A 403 -18.82 86.05 -11.73
CA ALA A 403 -19.82 84.98 -11.78
C ALA A 403 -20.85 85.19 -12.91
N THR A 404 -21.25 86.44 -13.13
CA THR A 404 -22.18 86.81 -14.21
C THR A 404 -21.58 86.56 -15.58
N VAL A 405 -20.33 86.99 -15.81
CA VAL A 405 -19.63 86.78 -17.09
C VAL A 405 -19.40 85.29 -17.36
N GLN A 406 -19.04 84.49 -16.34
CA GLN A 406 -18.89 83.03 -16.50
C GLN A 406 -20.20 82.35 -16.89
N HIS A 407 -21.27 82.63 -16.15
CA HIS A 407 -22.57 82.02 -16.40
C HIS A 407 -23.11 82.37 -17.79
N GLN A 408 -22.90 83.61 -18.23
CA GLN A 408 -23.30 84.06 -19.55
C GLN A 408 -22.42 83.48 -20.67
N ALA A 409 -21.14 83.20 -20.42
CA ALA A 409 -20.21 82.66 -21.41
C ALA A 409 -20.56 81.22 -21.85
N ASP A 410 -21.15 80.42 -20.95
CA ASP A 410 -21.46 79.00 -21.19
C ASP A 410 -22.46 78.81 -22.35
N ASP A 411 -23.45 79.71 -22.48
CA ASP A 411 -24.51 79.64 -23.49
C ASP A 411 -24.27 80.64 -24.66
N PHE A 412 -23.25 81.50 -24.56
CA PHE A 412 -22.99 82.55 -25.55
C PHE A 412 -22.68 81.99 -26.95
N SER A 413 -21.88 80.92 -27.03
CA SER A 413 -21.51 80.26 -28.29
C SER A 413 -22.70 79.64 -29.02
N GLU A 414 -23.65 79.07 -28.26
CA GLU A 414 -24.86 78.47 -28.83
C GLU A 414 -25.82 79.55 -29.34
N ARG A 415 -25.92 80.67 -28.63
CA ARG A 415 -26.74 81.81 -29.04
C ARG A 415 -26.21 82.56 -30.25
N LEU A 416 -24.89 82.77 -30.35
CA LEU A 416 -24.27 83.30 -31.57
C LEU A 416 -24.49 82.38 -32.77
N ARG A 417 -24.40 81.05 -32.57
CA ARG A 417 -24.71 80.06 -33.61
C ARG A 417 -26.19 80.10 -34.00
N GLY A 418 -27.09 80.25 -33.05
CA GLY A 418 -28.53 80.41 -33.27
C GLY A 418 -28.91 81.67 -34.05
N LEU A 419 -28.19 82.77 -33.86
CA LEU A 419 -28.34 84.00 -34.66
C LEU A 419 -27.78 83.82 -36.08
N ALA A 420 -26.64 83.15 -36.23
CA ALA A 420 -26.03 82.91 -37.55
C ALA A 420 -26.84 81.95 -38.44
N THR A 421 -27.53 80.97 -37.86
CA THR A 421 -28.36 79.99 -38.61
C THR A 421 -29.67 80.56 -39.15
N GLN A 422 -30.09 81.74 -38.69
CA GLN A 422 -31.26 82.46 -39.21
C GLN A 422 -31.02 83.07 -40.60
N GLY A 423 -29.75 83.16 -41.04
CA GLY A 423 -29.40 83.22 -42.46
C GLY A 423 -29.41 84.59 -43.13
N THR A 424 -29.66 85.71 -42.44
CA THR A 424 -29.51 87.05 -43.04
C THR A 424 -28.06 87.52 -43.03
N ASP A 425 -27.65 88.30 -44.03
CA ASP A 425 -26.30 88.86 -44.10
C ASP A 425 -26.03 89.79 -42.90
N ALA A 426 -27.04 90.56 -42.46
CA ALA A 426 -26.96 91.41 -41.27
C ALA A 426 -26.74 90.61 -39.97
N ALA A 427 -27.33 89.41 -39.83
CA ALA A 427 -27.09 88.54 -38.67
C ALA A 427 -25.67 87.97 -38.66
N ARG A 428 -25.14 87.57 -39.84
CA ARG A 428 -23.76 87.08 -39.96
C ARG A 428 -22.74 88.17 -39.66
N ASP A 429 -22.93 89.36 -40.21
CA ASP A 429 -22.07 90.52 -39.94
C ASP A 429 -22.09 90.93 -38.46
N TYR A 430 -23.26 90.89 -37.83
CA TYR A 430 -23.41 91.17 -36.39
C TYR A 430 -22.76 90.11 -35.51
N VAL A 431 -22.92 88.83 -35.82
CA VAL A 431 -22.26 87.72 -35.10
C VAL A 431 -20.73 87.85 -35.19
N ASP A 432 -20.19 88.18 -36.37
CA ASP A 432 -18.75 88.40 -36.54
C ASP A 432 -18.25 89.64 -35.78
N ALA A 433 -19.06 90.70 -35.71
CA ALA A 433 -18.73 91.88 -34.91
C ALA A 433 -18.80 91.61 -33.39
N ALA A 434 -19.83 90.90 -32.93
CA ALA A 434 -20.03 90.53 -31.52
C ALA A 434 -18.95 89.56 -31.02
N THR A 435 -18.60 88.56 -31.83
CA THR A 435 -17.51 87.62 -31.56
C THR A 435 -16.18 88.36 -31.36
N ARG A 436 -15.87 89.32 -32.24
CA ARG A 436 -14.65 90.15 -32.12
C ARG A 436 -14.70 91.08 -30.92
N ALA A 437 -15.84 91.70 -30.64
CA ALA A 437 -16.01 92.58 -29.48
C ALA A 437 -15.83 91.82 -28.16
N TYR A 438 -16.46 90.66 -28.02
CA TYR A 438 -16.36 89.83 -26.82
C TYR A 438 -14.93 89.30 -26.59
N GLY A 439 -14.28 88.79 -27.64
CA GLY A 439 -12.88 88.38 -27.57
C GLY A 439 -11.93 89.54 -27.24
N GLY A 440 -12.21 90.73 -27.76
CA GLY A 440 -11.47 91.96 -27.44
C GLY A 440 -11.61 92.38 -25.98
N LEU A 441 -12.83 92.32 -25.42
CA LEU A 441 -13.09 92.63 -24.01
C LEU A 441 -12.38 91.66 -23.08
N LEU A 442 -12.43 90.35 -23.32
CA LEU A 442 -11.71 89.35 -22.52
C LEU A 442 -10.19 89.54 -22.56
N ALA A 443 -9.65 89.96 -23.71
CA ALA A 443 -8.23 90.28 -23.83
C ALA A 443 -7.84 91.52 -23.02
N ARG A 444 -8.69 92.55 -22.97
CA ARG A 444 -8.47 93.75 -22.13
C ARG A 444 -8.59 93.43 -20.64
N VAL A 445 -9.61 92.66 -20.24
CA VAL A 445 -9.75 92.14 -18.86
C VAL A 445 -8.50 91.38 -18.44
N ALA A 446 -7.95 90.52 -19.31
CA ALA A 446 -6.70 89.81 -19.04
C ALA A 446 -5.49 90.74 -18.92
N ALA A 447 -5.37 91.75 -19.79
CA ALA A 447 -4.30 92.73 -19.74
C ALA A 447 -4.38 93.61 -18.48
N ALA A 448 -5.58 94.08 -18.12
CA ALA A 448 -5.85 94.87 -16.92
C ALA A 448 -5.54 94.07 -15.65
N THR A 449 -5.95 92.79 -15.58
CA THR A 449 -5.66 91.91 -14.43
C THR A 449 -4.16 91.67 -14.27
N GLN A 450 -3.42 91.48 -15.37
CA GLN A 450 -1.95 91.36 -15.33
C GLN A 450 -1.27 92.65 -14.91
N GLN A 451 -1.83 93.81 -15.24
CA GLN A 451 -1.29 95.10 -14.84
C GLN A 451 -1.58 95.38 -13.37
N LEU A 452 -2.78 95.07 -12.88
CA LEU A 452 -3.14 95.12 -11.45
C LEU A 452 -2.23 94.21 -10.62
N ALA A 453 -1.96 92.98 -11.08
CA ALA A 453 -1.04 92.07 -10.40
C ALA A 453 0.42 92.56 -10.32
N ARG A 454 0.82 93.54 -11.15
CA ARG A 454 2.14 94.18 -11.10
C ARG A 454 2.16 95.43 -10.20
N GLU A 455 0.99 96.00 -9.92
CA GLU A 455 0.83 97.18 -9.09
C GLU A 455 0.40 96.73 -7.67
N ASP A 456 1.30 96.84 -6.69
CA ASP A 456 1.22 96.33 -5.29
C ASP A 456 0.02 96.83 -4.44
N HIS A 457 -0.98 97.47 -5.05
CA HIS A 457 -2.10 98.18 -4.41
C HIS A 457 -3.49 97.58 -4.70
N SER A 458 -3.57 96.35 -5.23
CA SER A 458 -4.85 95.70 -5.54
C SER A 458 -5.08 94.42 -4.74
N ASP A 459 -6.33 94.20 -4.33
CA ASP A 459 -6.73 93.13 -3.41
C ASP A 459 -6.47 91.76 -4.07
N SER A 460 -5.56 90.96 -3.49
CA SER A 460 -5.08 89.70 -4.08
C SER A 460 -6.23 88.74 -4.43
N ALA A 461 -7.31 88.79 -3.66
CA ALA A 461 -8.51 87.99 -3.89
C ALA A 461 -9.21 88.32 -5.23
N VAL A 462 -9.22 89.59 -5.65
CA VAL A 462 -9.83 90.01 -6.92
C VAL A 462 -9.01 89.52 -8.11
N ILE A 463 -7.68 89.62 -8.02
CA ILE A 463 -6.77 89.13 -9.05
C ILE A 463 -6.93 87.62 -9.22
N GLU A 464 -7.00 86.86 -8.11
CA GLU A 464 -7.20 85.42 -8.13
C GLU A 464 -8.55 85.04 -8.76
N GLN A 465 -9.64 85.72 -8.39
CA GLN A 465 -10.98 85.45 -8.95
C GLN A 465 -11.05 85.70 -10.45
N VAL A 466 -10.56 86.85 -10.93
CA VAL A 466 -10.59 87.18 -12.37
C VAL A 466 -9.62 86.29 -13.17
N THR A 467 -8.47 85.93 -12.59
CA THR A 467 -7.53 85.00 -13.25
C THR A 467 -8.12 83.60 -13.36
N ALA A 468 -8.72 83.08 -12.27
CA ALA A 468 -9.39 81.78 -12.30
C ALA A 468 -10.52 81.77 -13.34
N MET A 469 -11.29 82.85 -13.42
CA MET A 469 -12.33 83.03 -14.42
C MET A 469 -11.80 82.95 -15.85
N LEU A 470 -10.74 83.69 -16.15
CA LEU A 470 -10.12 83.70 -17.48
C LEU A 470 -9.56 82.32 -17.85
N ASP A 471 -8.94 81.61 -16.90
CA ASP A 471 -8.34 80.29 -17.14
C ASP A 471 -9.37 79.20 -17.44
N THR A 472 -10.55 79.29 -16.84
CA THR A 472 -11.68 78.39 -17.12
C THR A 472 -12.57 78.87 -18.27
N HIS A 473 -12.33 80.08 -18.81
CA HIS A 473 -13.24 80.70 -19.78
C HIS A 473 -13.25 79.94 -21.13
N PRO A 474 -14.42 79.51 -21.63
CA PRO A 474 -14.51 78.66 -22.83
C PRO A 474 -13.92 79.32 -24.09
N TRP A 475 -13.91 80.66 -24.13
CA TRP A 475 -13.38 81.46 -25.24
C TRP A 475 -11.87 81.76 -25.17
N ARG A 476 -11.17 81.35 -24.10
CA ARG A 476 -9.71 81.53 -23.96
C ARG A 476 -8.89 80.31 -24.42
N ARG A 477 -9.53 79.14 -24.57
CA ARG A 477 -8.91 77.87 -25.02
C ARG A 477 -9.05 77.56 -26.51
N ALA A 478 -9.49 78.52 -27.32
CA ALA A 478 -9.48 78.42 -28.77
C ALA A 478 -8.38 79.30 -29.37
N ARG A 479 -7.12 78.94 -29.08
CA ARG A 479 -5.98 79.23 -29.96
C ARG A 479 -4.84 78.26 -29.72
#